data_AF-A0A0Q4XET4-F1
#
_entry.id   AF-A0A0Q4XET4-F1
#
_cell.length_a   1.000
_cell.length_b   1.000
_cell.length_c   1.000
_cell.angle_alpha   90.00
_cell.angle_beta   90.00
_cell.angle_gamma   90.00
#
_symmetry.space_group_name_H-M   'P 1'
#
loop_
_entity.id
_entity.type
_entity.pdbx_description
1 polymer ?
#
loop_
_entity_poly.entity_id
_entity_poly.type
_entity_poly.pdbx_seq_one_letter_code
_entity_poly.pdbx_strand_id
1 'polypeptide(L)'
;MRTTSLGAFVAFALCLSHAAQADPGLARFRDAASRPSALRIESSMSLQIPLTSGVGAEDQLKQGEDARKALYQASTRECAMLLDIFKMECRIHSVRVTSNVQQRGSGVDTVTVAGSFTYELSPPPN
;
A
#
# COMPACT_ATOMS: atom_id res chain seq x y z
N MET A 1 48.60 -78.47 -5.15
CA MET A 1 49.41 -77.58 -6.02
C MET A 1 48.49 -77.07 -7.13
N ARG A 2 48.06 -75.79 -7.05
CA ARG A 2 48.30 -74.71 -8.05
C ARG A 2 48.04 -75.17 -9.49
N THR A 3 47.04 -74.67 -10.23
CA THR A 3 46.92 -73.30 -10.81
C THR A 3 45.50 -73.09 -11.37
N THR A 4 44.72 -72.09 -10.93
CA THR A 4 44.41 -70.79 -11.58
C THR A 4 43.98 -70.82 -13.06
N SER A 5 42.71 -70.51 -13.34
CA SER A 5 42.29 -69.81 -14.57
C SER A 5 41.32 -68.67 -14.23
N LEU A 6 41.60 -67.51 -14.81
CA LEU A 6 40.99 -66.22 -14.52
C LEU A 6 39.60 -66.09 -15.15
N GLY A 7 38.61 -65.74 -14.33
CA GLY A 7 37.38 -65.06 -14.77
C GLY A 7 37.73 -63.63 -15.22
N ALA A 8 37.26 -63.18 -16.38
CA ALA A 8 35.89 -62.82 -16.73
C ALA A 8 35.51 -61.40 -16.26
N PHE A 9 35.40 -60.55 -17.27
CA PHE A 9 34.50 -59.39 -17.40
C PHE A 9 34.70 -58.16 -16.50
N VAL A 10 35.29 -57.16 -17.15
CA VAL A 10 35.12 -55.72 -16.93
C VAL A 10 33.63 -55.37 -16.84
N ALA A 11 33.22 -54.74 -15.73
CA ALA A 11 32.01 -53.91 -15.69
C ALA A 11 32.25 -52.70 -14.78
N PHE A 12 32.49 -51.59 -15.45
CA PHE A 12 32.68 -50.24 -14.97
C PHE A 12 31.36 -49.74 -14.35
N ALA A 13 31.22 -49.76 -13.03
CA ALA A 13 30.06 -49.19 -12.34
C ALA A 13 30.45 -47.86 -11.68
N LEU A 14 30.34 -46.80 -12.47
CA LEU A 14 30.34 -45.40 -12.03
C LEU A 14 29.20 -45.16 -11.03
N CYS A 15 29.50 -45.19 -9.73
CA CYS A 15 28.62 -44.61 -8.72
C CYS A 15 28.76 -43.08 -8.75
N LEU A 16 28.09 -42.44 -9.71
CA LEU A 16 27.82 -41.00 -9.70
C LEU A 16 26.76 -40.72 -8.62
N SER A 17 27.23 -40.45 -7.40
CA SER A 17 26.42 -39.87 -6.33
C SER A 17 25.92 -38.48 -6.75
N HIS A 18 24.79 -38.43 -7.44
CA HIS A 18 24.02 -37.20 -7.62
C HIS A 18 23.42 -36.82 -6.27
N ALA A 19 24.16 -36.02 -5.49
CA ALA A 19 23.56 -35.19 -4.47
C ALA A 19 22.63 -34.21 -5.19
N ALA A 20 21.33 -34.52 -5.19
CA ALA A 20 20.30 -33.56 -5.51
C ALA A 20 20.40 -32.42 -4.49
N GLN A 21 21.18 -31.40 -4.82
CA GLN A 21 21.17 -30.13 -4.11
C GLN A 21 19.77 -29.55 -4.33
N ALA A 22 18.87 -29.82 -3.37
CA ALA A 22 17.62 -29.10 -3.26
C ALA A 22 17.98 -27.62 -3.12
N ASP A 23 17.77 -26.87 -4.20
CA ASP A 23 18.08 -25.45 -4.26
C ASP A 23 17.23 -24.72 -3.21
N PRO A 24 17.82 -24.19 -2.12
CA PRO A 24 17.07 -23.47 -1.09
C PRO A 24 16.46 -22.16 -1.64
N GLY A 25 16.80 -21.76 -2.86
CA GLY A 25 16.20 -20.63 -3.55
C GLY A 25 14.70 -20.80 -3.84
N LEU A 26 14.24 -22.01 -4.18
CA LEU A 26 12.83 -22.25 -4.52
C LEU A 26 11.91 -22.39 -3.30
N ALA A 27 12.44 -22.77 -2.14
CA ALA A 27 11.67 -22.83 -0.90
C ALA A 27 11.25 -21.43 -0.40
N ARG A 28 12.04 -20.38 -0.71
CA ARG A 28 11.75 -19.01 -0.27
C ARG A 28 10.58 -18.34 -1.00
N PHE A 29 10.23 -18.81 -2.20
CA PHE A 29 9.12 -18.23 -2.96
C PHE A 29 7.76 -18.85 -2.62
N ARG A 30 7.72 -20.00 -1.93
CA ARG A 30 6.47 -20.71 -1.64
C ARG A 30 5.70 -20.12 -0.44
N ASP A 31 6.38 -19.43 0.47
CA ASP A 31 5.75 -18.77 1.62
C ASP A 31 5.28 -17.33 1.36
N ALA A 32 5.62 -16.75 0.20
CA ALA A 32 5.19 -15.39 -0.18
C ALA A 32 3.76 -15.35 -0.75
N ALA A 33 3.22 -16.49 -1.19
CA ALA A 33 1.93 -16.56 -1.90
C ALA A 33 0.71 -16.82 -0.99
N SER A 34 0.91 -17.06 0.31
CA SER A 34 -0.16 -17.55 1.21
C SER A 34 -0.60 -16.57 2.29
N ARG A 35 0.03 -15.40 2.42
CA ARG A 35 -0.46 -14.35 3.31
C ARG A 35 -1.35 -13.40 2.51
N PRO A 36 -2.61 -13.18 2.91
CA PRO A 36 -3.40 -12.08 2.37
C PRO A 36 -2.62 -10.80 2.66
N SER A 37 -1.96 -10.26 1.62
CA SER A 37 -1.21 -9.02 1.71
C SER A 37 -2.22 -7.90 1.96
N ALA A 38 -1.96 -7.05 2.96
CA ALA A 38 -2.80 -5.90 3.23
C ALA A 38 -2.99 -5.07 1.95
N LEU A 39 -4.25 -4.79 1.58
CA LEU A 39 -4.57 -4.01 0.40
C LEU A 39 -4.39 -2.53 0.74
N ARG A 40 -3.51 -1.86 0.00
CA ARG A 40 -3.25 -0.43 0.16
C ARG A 40 -4.06 0.38 -0.85
N ILE A 41 -4.84 1.33 -0.37
CA ILE A 41 -5.65 2.24 -1.19
C ILE A 41 -5.14 3.66 -1.00
N GLU A 42 -4.89 4.35 -2.11
CA GLU A 42 -4.48 5.75 -2.12
C GLU A 42 -5.60 6.61 -2.71
N SER A 43 -6.00 7.63 -1.96
CA SER A 43 -7.10 8.54 -2.32
C SER A 43 -6.60 9.98 -2.25
N SER A 44 -7.10 10.81 -3.15
CA SER A 44 -6.79 12.24 -3.17
C SER A 44 -8.04 13.06 -3.39
N MET A 45 -8.17 14.15 -2.66
CA MET A 45 -9.31 15.06 -2.73
C MET A 45 -8.79 16.49 -2.82
N SER A 46 -9.46 17.33 -3.59
CA SER A 46 -9.14 18.76 -3.71
C SER A 46 -10.43 19.57 -3.65
N LEU A 47 -10.43 20.58 -2.80
CA LEU A 47 -11.52 21.52 -2.61
C LEU A 47 -11.05 22.91 -3.04
N GLN A 48 -11.84 23.57 -3.86
CA GLN A 48 -11.67 24.99 -4.17
C GLN A 48 -12.87 25.75 -3.63
N ILE A 49 -12.58 26.74 -2.79
CA ILE A 49 -13.57 27.54 -2.10
C ILE A 49 -13.42 28.97 -2.62
N PRO A 50 -14.41 29.48 -3.36
CA PRO A 50 -14.42 30.88 -3.75
C PRO A 50 -14.64 31.74 -2.50
N LEU A 51 -13.78 32.73 -2.31
CA LEU A 51 -13.94 33.74 -1.28
C LEU A 51 -14.71 34.92 -1.86
N THR A 52 -15.65 35.47 -1.09
CA THR A 52 -16.29 36.73 -1.44
C THR A 52 -15.28 37.87 -1.33
N SER A 53 -15.42 38.88 -2.19
CA SER A 53 -14.57 40.07 -2.16
C SER A 53 -14.74 40.83 -0.84
N GLY A 54 -13.63 41.24 -0.21
CA GLY A 54 -13.66 42.02 1.03
C GLY A 54 -13.67 41.20 2.32
N VAL A 55 -13.55 39.88 2.23
CA VAL A 55 -13.41 38.99 3.40
C VAL A 55 -12.05 39.21 4.05
N GLY A 56 -12.05 39.45 5.37
CA GLY A 56 -10.83 39.66 6.14
C GLY A 56 -9.97 38.39 6.21
N ALA A 57 -8.66 38.56 6.46
CA ALA A 57 -7.72 37.44 6.54
C ALA A 57 -8.13 36.35 7.56
N GLU A 58 -8.79 36.74 8.66
CA GLU A 58 -9.28 35.83 9.69
C GLU A 58 -10.38 34.88 9.16
N ASP A 59 -11.33 35.41 8.40
CA ASP A 59 -12.40 34.61 7.81
C ASP A 59 -11.86 33.67 6.72
N GLN A 60 -10.84 34.09 5.96
CA GLN A 60 -10.16 33.23 4.98
C GLN A 60 -9.48 32.04 5.68
N LEU A 61 -8.81 32.29 6.80
CA LEU A 61 -8.19 31.25 7.61
C LEU A 61 -9.23 30.29 8.16
N LYS A 62 -10.33 30.82 8.72
CA LYS A 62 -11.43 30.01 9.26
C LYS A 62 -12.04 29.07 8.21
N GLN A 63 -12.30 29.58 7.01
CA GLN A 63 -12.80 28.74 5.92
C GLN A 63 -11.80 27.65 5.50
N GLY A 64 -10.51 27.98 5.47
CA GLY A 64 -9.45 26.99 5.24
C GLY A 64 -9.41 25.90 6.31
N GLU A 65 -9.58 26.26 7.59
CA GLU A 65 -9.63 25.31 8.70
C GLU A 65 -10.87 24.43 8.66
N ASP A 66 -12.04 25.02 8.37
CA ASP A 66 -13.30 24.29 8.23
C ASP A 66 -13.22 23.27 7.08
N ALA A 67 -12.61 23.65 5.95
CA ALA A 67 -12.39 22.76 4.82
C ALA A 67 -11.39 21.65 5.12
N ARG A 68 -10.30 21.96 5.85
CA ARG A 68 -9.39 20.91 6.35
C ARG A 68 -10.12 19.93 7.25
N LYS A 69 -10.94 20.41 8.19
CA LYS A 69 -11.76 19.58 9.07
C LYS A 69 -12.72 18.70 8.28
N ALA A 70 -13.35 19.24 7.24
CA ALA A 70 -14.22 18.49 6.35
C ALA A 70 -13.47 17.36 5.62
N LEU A 71 -12.24 17.58 5.17
CA LEU A 71 -11.40 16.54 4.56
C LEU A 71 -11.01 15.43 5.53
N TYR A 72 -10.65 15.77 6.78
CA TYR A 72 -10.42 14.75 7.81
C TYR A 72 -11.68 13.92 8.12
N GLN A 73 -12.85 14.55 8.17
CA GLN A 73 -14.12 13.84 8.34
C GLN A 73 -14.47 12.99 7.11
N ALA A 74 -14.15 13.46 5.91
CA ALA A 74 -14.32 12.68 4.68
C ALA A 74 -13.47 11.42 4.70
N SER A 75 -12.20 11.50 5.12
CA SER A 75 -11.31 10.33 5.17
C SER A 75 -11.79 9.26 6.16
N THR A 76 -12.33 9.66 7.30
CA THR A 76 -12.94 8.71 8.25
C THR A 76 -14.16 8.02 7.66
N ARG A 77 -15.01 8.76 6.94
CA ARG A 77 -16.18 8.20 6.25
C ARG A 77 -15.81 7.28 5.10
N GLU A 78 -14.77 7.62 4.35
CA GLU A 78 -14.23 6.77 3.28
C GLU A 78 -13.75 5.43 3.85
N CYS A 79 -13.04 5.44 4.98
CA CYS A 79 -12.60 4.21 5.63
C CYS A 79 -13.79 3.33 6.10
N ALA A 80 -14.86 3.93 6.62
CA ALA A 80 -16.10 3.21 6.94
C ALA A 80 -16.78 2.62 5.69
N MET A 81 -16.76 3.34 4.57
CA MET A 81 -17.27 2.86 3.28
C MET A 81 -16.42 1.69 2.74
N LEU A 82 -15.09 1.79 2.84
CA LEU A 82 -14.18 0.71 2.45
C LEU A 82 -14.41 -0.55 3.29
N LEU A 83 -14.64 -0.40 4.59
CA LEU A 83 -15.00 -1.53 5.46
C LEU A 83 -16.30 -2.20 4.98
N ASP A 84 -17.32 -1.43 4.61
CA ASP A 84 -18.59 -1.98 4.14
C ASP A 84 -18.47 -2.69 2.78
N ILE A 85 -17.68 -2.16 1.86
CA ILE A 85 -17.49 -2.73 0.51
C ILE A 85 -16.62 -3.98 0.56
N PHE A 86 -15.46 -3.92 1.22
CA PHE A 86 -14.48 -4.98 1.19
C PHE A 86 -14.67 -6.03 2.30
N LYS A 87 -15.51 -5.74 3.30
CA LYS A 87 -15.70 -6.59 4.49
C LYS A 87 -14.37 -6.90 5.21
N MET A 88 -13.47 -5.92 5.19
CA MET A 88 -12.13 -5.96 5.81
C MET A 88 -12.02 -4.88 6.88
N GLU A 89 -11.07 -5.02 7.81
CA GLU A 89 -10.69 -3.90 8.66
C GLU A 89 -10.05 -2.81 7.82
N CYS A 90 -10.46 -1.56 8.02
CA CYS A 90 -9.83 -0.41 7.41
C CYS A 90 -9.05 0.39 8.47
N ARG A 91 -7.76 0.63 8.20
CA ARG A 91 -6.90 1.50 9.01
C ARG A 91 -6.39 2.63 8.15
N ILE A 92 -6.42 3.83 8.70
CA ILE A 92 -5.82 5.00 8.05
C ILE A 92 -4.31 4.94 8.29
N HIS A 93 -3.53 4.72 7.24
CA HIS A 93 -2.07 4.63 7.30
C HIS A 93 -1.43 6.02 7.29
N SER A 94 -1.89 6.91 6.40
CA SER A 94 -1.40 8.29 6.36
C SER A 94 -2.46 9.27 5.88
N VAL A 95 -2.45 10.46 6.48
CA VAL A 95 -3.27 11.60 6.06
C VAL A 95 -2.37 12.82 5.94
N ARG A 96 -2.41 13.48 4.78
CA ARG A 96 -1.75 14.77 4.58
C ARG A 96 -2.76 15.71 3.96
N VAL A 97 -2.98 16.85 4.62
CA VAL A 97 -3.87 17.90 4.14
C VAL A 97 -3.08 19.20 4.07
N THR A 98 -3.10 19.85 2.92
CA THR A 98 -2.47 21.15 2.66
C THR A 98 -3.55 22.16 2.30
N SER A 99 -3.35 23.40 2.71
CA SER A 99 -4.22 24.53 2.35
C SER A 99 -3.36 25.64 1.78
N ASN A 100 -3.84 26.27 0.71
CA ASN A 100 -3.22 27.43 0.10
C ASN A 100 -4.28 28.46 -0.24
N VAL A 101 -4.00 29.73 0.06
CA VAL A 101 -4.85 30.86 -0.34
C VAL A 101 -4.24 31.49 -1.56
N GLN A 102 -5.00 31.57 -2.65
CA GLN A 102 -4.57 32.20 -3.88
C GLN A 102 -5.35 33.51 -4.06
N GLN A 103 -4.67 34.63 -3.80
CA GLN A 103 -5.19 35.96 -4.10
C GLN A 103 -4.89 36.30 -5.55
N ARG A 104 -5.92 36.47 -6.37
CA ARG A 104 -5.78 37.07 -7.71
C ARG A 104 -6.33 38.48 -7.60
N GLY A 105 -5.44 39.47 -7.71
CA GLY A 105 -5.73 40.90 -7.52
C GLY A 105 -6.76 41.55 -8.46
N SER A 106 -7.66 40.77 -9.09
CA SER A 106 -8.69 41.22 -10.01
C SER A 106 -10.10 40.65 -9.77
N GLY A 107 -10.39 39.95 -8.65
CA GLY A 107 -11.79 39.89 -8.21
C GLY A 107 -12.30 38.71 -7.39
N VAL A 108 -11.63 37.56 -7.35
CA VAL A 108 -12.05 36.43 -6.51
C VAL A 108 -10.83 35.74 -5.94
N ASP A 109 -10.68 35.83 -4.62
CA ASP A 109 -9.69 35.04 -3.91
C ASP A 109 -10.23 33.61 -3.78
N THR A 110 -9.34 32.62 -3.78
CA THR A 110 -9.76 31.22 -3.63
C THR A 110 -8.91 30.54 -2.56
N VAL A 111 -9.55 29.74 -1.71
CA VAL A 111 -8.84 28.82 -0.82
C VAL A 111 -8.86 27.45 -1.49
N THR A 112 -7.68 26.91 -1.76
CA THR A 112 -7.51 25.54 -2.25
C THR A 112 -7.04 24.67 -1.11
N VAL A 113 -7.80 23.62 -0.79
CA VAL A 113 -7.43 22.63 0.22
C VAL A 113 -7.33 21.27 -0.44
N ALA A 114 -6.15 20.64 -0.38
CA ALA A 114 -5.90 19.34 -0.97
C ALA A 114 -5.56 18.32 0.13
N GLY A 115 -6.09 17.12 0.01
CA GLY A 115 -5.85 15.98 0.89
C GLY A 115 -5.34 14.77 0.12
N SER A 116 -4.35 14.09 0.67
CA SER A 116 -3.90 12.77 0.23
C SER A 116 -4.01 11.80 1.40
N PHE A 117 -4.72 10.69 1.18
CA PHE A 117 -5.06 9.69 2.17
C PHE A 117 -4.57 8.33 1.70
N THR A 118 -4.02 7.56 2.64
CA THR A 118 -3.63 6.18 2.41
C THR A 118 -4.33 5.31 3.43
N TYR A 119 -5.04 4.31 2.95
CA TYR A 119 -5.73 3.31 3.74
C TYR A 119 -5.04 1.96 3.58
N GLU A 120 -5.00 1.21 4.66
CA GLU A 120 -4.56 -0.17 4.70
C GLU A 120 -5.77 -1.03 5.08
N LEU A 121 -6.12 -1.98 4.21
CA LEU A 121 -7.17 -2.95 4.45
C LEU A 121 -6.56 -4.30 4.82
N SER A 122 -6.97 -4.84 5.96
CA SER A 122 -6.51 -6.14 6.44
C SER A 122 -7.71 -7.05 6.74
N PRO A 123 -7.57 -8.38 6.60
CA PRO A 123 -8.59 -9.30 7.09
C PRO A 123 -8.87 -9.07 8.59
N PRO A 124 -10.12 -9.28 9.04
CA PRO A 124 -10.44 -9.20 10.47
C PRO A 124 -9.63 -10.25 11.26
N PRO A 125 -9.29 -9.97 12.53
CA PRO A 125 -8.66 -10.95 13.41
C PRO A 125 -9.60 -12.13 13.61
N ASN A 126 -9.06 -13.34 13.42
CA ASN A 126 -9.76 -14.60 13.70
C ASN A 126 -10.02 -14.79 15.20
#